data_AF-A0A8T7ADZ1-F1
#
_entry.id   AF-A0A8T7ADZ1-F1
#
_cell.length_a   1.000
_cell.length_b   1.000
_cell.length_c   1.000
_cell.angle_alpha   90.00
_cell.angle_beta   90.00
_cell.angle_gamma   90.00
#
_symmetry.space_group_name_H-M   'P 1'
#
loop_
_entity.id
_entity.type
_entity.pdbx_description
1 polymer ?
#
loop_
_entity_poly.entity_id
_entity_poly.type
_entity_poly.pdbx_seq_one_letter_code
_entity_poly.pdbx_strand_id
1 'polypeptide(L)'
;MTLTDESESAPDRLLFLGFLLSLIWAPLPVGSNHLWAWSFLEVWVMLMSAIWLVMYLTGRVNLTAGFRHAWPALMLFAMVLVLLLLQLLPLSAGLLTALSPAGAEIHSYAGSDMTLSLDPAATRAAVLKTLTYGLLFTLTLLLVNRRDRLRKLALVLLISGLFQAAYGALMTLSGLEFGFFVAKDFAIGDVT
;
A
#
# COMPACT_ATOMS: atom_id res chain seq x y z
N MET A 1 -7.63 34.96 10.38
CA MET A 1 -8.41 33.85 9.79
C MET A 1 -7.66 32.54 10.05
N THR A 2 -7.83 31.96 11.24
CA THR A 2 -7.42 30.59 11.64
C THR A 2 -7.90 30.39 13.09
N LEU A 3 -9.22 30.28 13.28
CA LEU A 3 -9.85 29.98 14.58
C LEU A 3 -10.64 28.67 14.50
N THR A 4 -9.99 27.57 14.11
CA THR A 4 -10.65 26.24 14.04
C THR A 4 -9.78 25.06 14.49
N ASP A 5 -8.55 25.29 14.96
CA ASP A 5 -7.65 24.19 15.37
C ASP A 5 -7.88 23.71 16.84
N GLU A 6 -8.80 24.35 17.57
CA GLU A 6 -8.95 24.21 19.03
C GLU A 6 -9.72 22.95 19.50
N SER A 7 -10.18 22.07 18.60
CA SER A 7 -11.00 20.88 19.00
C SER A 7 -10.39 19.53 18.66
N GLU A 8 -9.20 19.48 18.04
CA GLU A 8 -8.57 18.21 17.70
C GLU A 8 -7.58 17.80 18.80
N SER A 9 -7.72 16.57 19.30
CA SER A 9 -6.69 16.01 20.18
C SER A 9 -5.36 15.95 19.42
N ALA A 10 -4.27 16.40 20.04
CA ALA A 10 -2.91 16.32 19.47
C ALA A 10 -2.59 14.98 18.75
N PRO A 11 -2.94 13.79 19.29
CA PRO A 11 -2.68 12.53 18.60
C PRO A 11 -3.48 12.33 17.30
N ASP A 12 -4.72 12.80 17.22
CA ASP A 12 -5.52 12.69 15.98
C ASP A 12 -4.94 13.58 14.86
N ARG A 13 -4.48 14.78 15.21
CA ARG A 13 -3.78 15.66 14.26
C ARG A 13 -2.47 15.04 13.76
N LEU A 14 -1.69 14.42 14.65
CA LEU A 14 -0.46 13.73 14.29
C LEU A 14 -0.72 12.54 13.36
N LEU A 15 -1.77 11.75 13.62
CA LEU A 15 -2.19 10.66 12.73
C LEU A 15 -2.58 11.19 11.34
N PHE A 16 -3.33 12.28 11.28
CA PHE A 16 -3.70 12.89 9.99
C PHE A 16 -2.47 13.41 9.22
N LEU A 17 -1.51 14.04 9.90
CA LEU A 17 -0.26 14.48 9.27
C LEU A 17 0.59 13.30 8.80
N GLY A 18 0.73 12.25 9.62
CA GLY A 18 1.43 11.02 9.25
C GLY A 18 0.78 10.28 8.08
N PHE A 19 -0.55 10.34 7.99
CA PHE A 19 -1.31 9.86 6.85
C PHE A 19 -1.02 10.67 5.58
N LEU A 20 -1.04 12.01 5.65
CA LEU A 20 -0.68 12.86 4.50
C LEU A 20 0.77 12.60 4.02
N LEU A 21 1.69 12.41 4.96
CA LEU A 21 3.07 12.06 4.64
C LEU A 21 3.16 10.73 3.88
N SER A 22 2.36 9.73 4.24
CA SER A 22 2.33 8.45 3.54
C SER A 22 1.91 8.58 2.07
N LEU A 23 1.01 9.53 1.76
CA LEU A 23 0.54 9.78 0.40
C LEU A 23 1.55 10.57 -0.45
N ILE A 24 2.33 11.45 0.18
CA ILE A 24 3.46 12.11 -0.49
C ILE A 24 4.58 11.10 -0.73
N TRP A 25 4.83 10.22 0.24
CA TRP A 25 5.87 9.21 0.15
C TRP A 25 5.56 8.16 -0.91
N ALA A 26 4.35 7.61 -0.98
CA ALA A 26 4.03 6.51 -1.90
C ALA A 26 4.49 6.70 -3.37
N PRO A 27 4.36 7.90 -3.98
CA PRO A 27 4.84 8.14 -5.34
C PRO A 27 6.30 8.64 -5.46
N LEU A 28 7.01 8.94 -4.35
CA LEU A 28 8.40 9.47 -4.37
C LEU A 28 9.49 8.43 -4.66
N PRO A 29 9.49 7.20 -4.11
CA PRO A 29 10.41 6.17 -4.55
C PRO A 29 10.07 5.84 -6.00
N VAL A 30 11.07 5.84 -6.87
CA VAL A 30 11.04 5.57 -8.33
C VAL A 30 9.98 4.52 -8.73
N GLY A 31 8.73 4.95 -8.89
CA GLY A 31 7.58 4.09 -9.15
C GLY A 31 7.29 2.99 -8.11
N SER A 32 7.70 3.15 -6.85
CA SER A 32 7.70 2.09 -5.83
C SER A 32 8.07 0.74 -6.46
N ASN A 33 9.22 0.64 -7.14
CA ASN A 33 9.69 -0.64 -7.71
C ASN A 33 10.84 -1.26 -6.90
N HIS A 34 11.12 -0.69 -5.72
CA HIS A 34 12.16 -1.19 -4.82
C HIS A 34 11.52 -1.77 -3.56
N LEU A 35 11.92 -3.00 -3.22
CA LEU A 35 11.38 -3.77 -2.09
C LEU A 35 11.43 -2.97 -0.76
N TRP A 36 12.53 -2.24 -0.52
CA TRP A 36 12.72 -1.47 0.71
C TRP A 36 11.71 -0.32 0.87
N ALA A 37 11.33 0.33 -0.24
CA ALA A 37 10.42 1.47 -0.21
C ALA A 37 8.98 1.03 0.09
N TRP A 38 8.58 -0.13 -0.45
CA TRP A 38 7.32 -0.78 -0.10
C TRP A 38 7.29 -1.16 1.37
N SER A 39 8.29 -1.90 1.86
CA SER A 39 8.29 -2.36 3.24
C SER A 39 8.22 -1.21 4.24
N PHE A 40 8.85 -0.07 3.94
CA PHE A 40 8.73 1.13 4.78
C PHE A 40 7.29 1.67 4.80
N LEU A 41 6.65 1.80 3.64
CA LEU A 41 5.26 2.25 3.54
C LEU A 41 4.30 1.29 4.27
N GLU A 42 4.48 -0.03 4.08
CA GLU A 42 3.68 -1.07 4.73
C GLU A 42 3.75 -0.95 6.25
N VAL A 43 4.97 -0.93 6.81
CA VAL A 43 5.17 -0.78 8.26
C VAL A 43 4.59 0.54 8.77
N TRP A 44 4.80 1.65 8.06
CA TRP A 44 4.28 2.97 8.45
C TRP A 44 2.75 2.98 8.54
N VAL A 45 2.07 2.46 7.52
CA VAL A 45 0.61 2.38 7.48
C VAL A 45 0.09 1.44 8.56
N MET A 46 0.71 0.28 8.76
CA MET A 46 0.33 -0.67 9.81
C MET A 46 0.44 -0.04 11.21
N LEU A 47 1.52 0.71 11.49
CA LEU A 47 1.68 1.44 12.75
C LEU A 47 0.60 2.50 12.94
N MET A 48 0.31 3.30 11.91
CA MET A 48 -0.75 4.30 11.96
C MET A 48 -2.13 3.68 12.22
N SER A 49 -2.44 2.57 11.54
CA SER A 49 -3.68 1.81 11.77
C SER A 49 -3.76 1.21 13.16
N ALA A 50 -2.65 0.67 13.70
CA ALA A 50 -2.60 0.14 15.05
C ALA A 50 -2.82 1.24 16.10
N ILE A 51 -2.19 2.40 15.94
CA ILE A 51 -2.38 3.55 16.84
C ILE A 51 -3.84 4.03 16.77
N TRP A 52 -4.42 4.15 15.58
CA TRP A 52 -5.82 4.52 15.42
C TRP A 52 -6.75 3.51 16.11
N LEU A 53 -6.48 2.20 15.94
CA LEU A 53 -7.24 1.14 16.60
C LEU A 53 -7.16 1.23 18.12
N VAL A 54 -5.98 1.46 18.70
CA VAL A 54 -5.82 1.67 20.14
C VAL A 54 -6.60 2.91 20.62
N MET A 55 -6.59 3.99 19.84
CA MET A 55 -7.39 5.18 20.14
C MET A 55 -8.90 4.88 20.11
N TYR A 56 -9.35 4.02 19.19
CA TYR A 56 -10.74 3.58 19.11
C TYR A 56 -11.12 2.72 20.32
N LEU A 57 -10.28 1.74 20.67
CA LEU A 57 -10.50 0.86 21.83
C LEU A 57 -10.48 1.61 23.17
N THR A 58 -9.73 2.71 23.25
CA THR A 58 -9.69 3.60 24.43
C THR A 58 -10.79 4.67 24.41
N GLY A 59 -11.70 4.64 23.44
CA GLY A 59 -12.83 5.57 23.34
C GLY A 59 -12.45 7.00 22.95
N ARG A 60 -11.22 7.23 22.48
CA ARG A 60 -10.73 8.57 22.07
C ARG A 60 -11.20 9.00 20.69
N VAL A 61 -11.54 8.04 19.83
CA VAL A 61 -12.06 8.29 18.47
C VAL A 61 -13.28 7.41 18.21
N ASN A 62 -14.12 7.84 17.27
CA ASN A 62 -15.31 7.13 16.84
C ASN A 62 -15.24 6.79 15.36
N LEU A 63 -15.95 5.73 14.97
CA LEU A 63 -16.12 5.40 13.55
C LEU A 63 -16.89 6.51 12.84
N THR A 64 -16.39 6.91 11.67
CA THR A 64 -17.02 7.94 10.85
C THR A 64 -18.21 7.36 10.07
N ALA A 65 -19.14 8.24 9.68
CA ALA A 65 -20.25 7.83 8.81
C ALA A 65 -19.76 7.25 7.48
N GLY A 66 -18.69 7.82 6.91
CA GLY A 66 -18.05 7.33 5.69
C GLY A 66 -17.53 5.89 5.83
N PHE A 67 -16.89 5.57 6.96
CA PHE A 67 -16.44 4.20 7.22
C PHE A 67 -17.61 3.21 7.34
N ARG A 68 -18.68 3.58 8.06
CA ARG A 68 -19.87 2.72 8.20
C ARG A 68 -20.58 2.45 6.88
N HIS A 69 -20.59 3.43 5.97
CA HIS A 69 -21.24 3.30 4.67
C HIS A 69 -20.38 2.55 3.64
N ALA A 70 -19.06 2.47 3.86
CA ALA A 70 -18.12 1.80 2.97
C ALA A 70 -18.09 0.27 3.10
N TRP A 71 -19.05 -0.34 3.81
CA TRP A 71 -19.10 -1.79 4.02
C TRP A 71 -19.01 -2.63 2.73
N PRO A 72 -19.58 -2.24 1.56
CA PRO A 72 -19.44 -3.06 0.35
C PRO A 72 -18.01 -3.06 -0.18
N ALA A 73 -17.34 -1.90 -0.14
CA ALA A 73 -15.95 -1.77 -0.55
C ALA A 73 -15.03 -2.56 0.40
N LEU A 74 -15.27 -2.48 1.71
CA LEU A 74 -14.53 -3.25 2.71
C LEU A 74 -14.76 -4.76 2.55
N MET A 75 -15.98 -5.18 2.20
CA MET A 75 -16.29 -6.59 1.92
C MET A 75 -15.53 -7.10 0.69
N LEU A 76 -15.51 -6.34 -0.42
CA LEU A 76 -14.73 -6.70 -1.60
C LEU A 76 -13.24 -6.79 -1.28
N PHE A 77 -12.75 -5.87 -0.45
CA PHE A 77 -11.37 -5.89 0.02
C PHE A 77 -11.05 -7.16 0.82
N ALA A 78 -11.91 -7.48 1.79
CA ALA A 78 -11.78 -8.68 2.61
C ALA A 78 -11.85 -9.95 1.75
N MET A 79 -12.73 -9.99 0.75
CA MET A 79 -12.83 -11.11 -0.18
C MET A 79 -11.53 -11.32 -0.94
N VAL A 80 -10.93 -10.28 -1.52
CA VAL A 80 -9.64 -10.38 -2.21
C VAL A 80 -8.54 -10.85 -1.25
N LEU A 81 -8.50 -10.31 -0.03
CA LEU A 81 -7.52 -10.72 0.97
C LEU A 81 -7.68 -12.20 1.36
N VAL A 82 -8.91 -12.67 1.55
CA VAL A 82 -9.21 -14.09 1.81
C VAL A 82 -8.77 -14.95 0.63
N LEU A 83 -9.04 -14.55 -0.61
CA LEU A 83 -8.59 -15.30 -1.79
C LEU A 83 -7.06 -15.41 -1.88
N LEU A 84 -6.32 -14.36 -1.51
CA LEU A 84 -4.86 -14.40 -1.48
C LEU A 84 -4.32 -15.28 -0.34
N LEU A 85 -4.96 -15.24 0.84
CA LEU A 85 -4.60 -16.12 1.95
C LEU A 85 -4.91 -17.59 1.65
N LEU A 86 -6.03 -17.86 0.97
CA LEU A 86 -6.38 -19.21 0.50
C LEU A 86 -5.36 -19.74 -0.51
N GLN A 87 -4.81 -18.88 -1.38
CA GLN A 87 -3.75 -19.28 -2.32
C GLN A 87 -2.46 -19.72 -1.62
N LEU A 88 -2.21 -19.23 -0.41
CA LEU A 88 -1.05 -19.58 0.41
C LEU A 88 -1.28 -20.81 1.30
N LEU A 89 -2.48 -21.39 1.30
CA LEU A 89 -2.73 -22.60 2.08
C LEU A 89 -1.89 -23.77 1.55
N PRO A 90 -1.16 -24.47 2.42
CA PRO A 90 -0.49 -25.71 2.04
C PRO A 90 -1.54 -26.77 1.70
N LEU A 91 -1.48 -27.30 0.49
CA LEU A 91 -2.36 -28.34 -0.03
C LEU A 91 -1.64 -29.68 -0.03
N SER A 92 -2.40 -30.76 0.22
CA SER A 92 -1.88 -32.10 0.00
C SER A 92 -1.63 -32.35 -1.49
N ALA A 93 -0.64 -33.17 -1.82
CA ALA A 93 -0.25 -33.47 -3.19
C ALA A 93 -1.43 -33.92 -4.08
N GLY A 94 -2.34 -34.73 -3.55
CA GLY A 94 -3.51 -35.21 -4.28
C GLY A 94 -4.57 -34.13 -4.57
N LEU A 95 -4.71 -33.14 -3.70
CA LEU A 95 -5.62 -32.00 -3.94
C LEU A 95 -5.00 -31.02 -4.94
N LEU A 96 -3.68 -30.82 -4.88
CA LEU A 96 -3.00 -29.93 -5.81
C LEU A 96 -3.01 -30.49 -7.24
N THR A 97 -2.76 -31.78 -7.44
CA THR A 97 -2.84 -32.40 -8.77
C THR A 97 -4.25 -32.39 -9.35
N ALA A 98 -5.29 -32.47 -8.51
CA ALA A 98 -6.69 -32.40 -8.94
C ALA A 98 -7.12 -30.97 -9.34
N LEU A 99 -6.65 -29.95 -8.62
CA LEU A 99 -7.01 -28.54 -8.87
C LEU A 99 -6.12 -27.88 -9.93
N SER A 100 -4.83 -28.18 -9.93
CA SER A 100 -3.83 -27.60 -10.81
C SER A 100 -2.72 -28.62 -11.11
N PRO A 101 -2.94 -29.53 -12.07
CA PRO A 101 -1.94 -30.52 -12.45
C PRO A 101 -0.62 -29.87 -12.93
N ALA A 102 -0.70 -28.76 -13.65
CA ALA A 102 0.48 -27.99 -14.06
C ALA A 102 1.22 -27.35 -12.86
N GLY A 103 0.50 -26.89 -11.83
CA GLY A 103 1.12 -26.36 -10.61
C GLY A 103 1.85 -27.44 -9.83
N ALA A 104 1.27 -28.63 -9.72
CA ALA A 104 1.89 -29.77 -9.05
C ALA A 104 3.23 -30.17 -9.68
N GLU A 105 3.33 -30.14 -11.01
CA GLU A 105 4.59 -30.39 -11.72
C GLU A 105 5.65 -29.34 -11.36
N ILE A 106 5.31 -28.05 -11.43
CA ILE A 106 6.23 -26.95 -11.12
C ILE A 106 6.77 -27.05 -9.68
N HIS A 107 5.90 -27.34 -8.70
CA HIS A 107 6.31 -27.51 -7.30
C HIS A 107 7.19 -28.74 -7.09
N SER A 108 6.97 -29.82 -7.85
CA SER A 108 7.78 -31.04 -7.77
C SER A 108 9.24 -30.82 -8.21
N TYR A 109 9.47 -29.93 -9.18
CA TYR A 109 10.82 -29.54 -9.61
C TYR A 109 11.47 -28.53 -8.66
N ALA A 110 10.66 -27.64 -8.07
CA ALA A 110 11.15 -26.57 -7.19
C ALA A 110 11.43 -27.00 -5.74
N GLY A 111 10.92 -28.16 -5.31
CA GLY A 111 11.04 -28.62 -3.91
C GLY A 111 10.36 -27.68 -2.91
N SER A 112 9.43 -26.84 -3.37
CA SER A 112 8.78 -25.80 -2.59
C SER A 112 7.47 -26.27 -1.95
N ASP A 113 6.98 -25.51 -0.97
CA ASP A 113 5.68 -25.75 -0.34
C ASP A 113 4.59 -25.90 -1.41
N MET A 114 3.87 -27.03 -1.37
CA MET A 114 2.76 -27.32 -2.28
C MET A 114 1.58 -26.42 -1.93
N THR A 115 1.54 -25.22 -2.50
CA THR A 115 0.42 -24.29 -2.36
C THR A 115 -0.32 -24.14 -3.68
N LEU A 116 -1.47 -23.46 -3.69
CA LEU A 116 -2.16 -23.15 -4.94
C LEU A 116 -1.40 -22.06 -5.74
N SER A 117 -0.59 -21.25 -5.05
CA SER A 117 0.25 -20.24 -5.70
C SER A 117 1.51 -20.85 -6.29
N LEU A 118 1.76 -20.52 -7.56
CA LEU A 118 2.99 -20.87 -8.28
C LEU A 118 4.23 -20.15 -7.71
N ASP A 119 4.05 -18.95 -7.16
CA ASP A 119 5.09 -18.19 -6.46
C ASP A 119 4.56 -17.72 -5.10
N PRO A 120 4.75 -18.53 -4.04
CA PRO A 120 4.30 -18.18 -2.69
C PRO A 120 4.94 -16.89 -2.16
N ALA A 121 6.16 -16.55 -2.58
CA ALA A 121 6.85 -15.35 -2.12
C ALA A 121 6.20 -14.09 -2.70
N ALA A 122 5.90 -14.07 -4.01
CA ALA A 122 5.16 -13.00 -4.64
C ALA A 122 3.74 -12.86 -4.06
N THR A 123 3.05 -13.98 -3.78
CA THR A 123 1.73 -13.94 -3.15
C THR A 123 1.77 -13.38 -1.73
N ARG A 124 2.80 -13.69 -0.93
CA ARG A 124 2.98 -13.06 0.40
C ARG A 124 3.17 -11.55 0.29
N ALA A 125 3.96 -11.08 -0.68
CA ALA A 125 4.12 -9.66 -0.94
C ALA A 125 2.80 -9.02 -1.40
N ALA A 126 2.01 -9.70 -2.23
CA ALA A 126 0.69 -9.24 -2.63
C ALA A 126 -0.26 -9.11 -1.44
N VAL A 127 -0.26 -10.07 -0.49
CA VAL A 127 -1.05 -10.00 0.75
C VAL A 127 -0.72 -8.74 1.55
N LEU A 128 0.58 -8.43 1.76
CA LEU A 128 1.01 -7.24 2.50
C LEU A 128 0.61 -5.94 1.79
N LYS A 129 0.77 -5.88 0.47
CA LYS A 129 0.36 -4.73 -0.35
C LYS A 129 -1.14 -4.51 -0.31
N THR A 130 -1.92 -5.58 -0.49
CA THR A 130 -3.37 -5.54 -0.35
C THR A 130 -3.71 -5.05 1.05
N LEU A 131 -3.23 -5.67 2.12
CA LEU A 131 -3.52 -5.21 3.47
C LEU A 131 -3.20 -3.71 3.69
N THR A 132 -2.05 -3.26 3.21
CA THR A 132 -1.61 -1.85 3.30
C THR A 132 -2.55 -0.90 2.58
N TYR A 133 -2.98 -1.22 1.36
CA TYR A 133 -3.95 -0.39 0.63
C TYR A 133 -5.32 -0.39 1.30
N GLY A 134 -5.76 -1.52 1.85
CA GLY A 134 -7.02 -1.60 2.61
C GLY A 134 -6.99 -0.73 3.87
N LEU A 135 -5.85 -0.73 4.56
CA LEU A 135 -5.61 0.11 5.72
C LEU A 135 -5.53 1.61 5.34
N LEU A 136 -4.86 1.96 4.25
CA LEU A 136 -4.85 3.34 3.73
C LEU A 136 -6.26 3.83 3.37
N PHE A 137 -7.05 3.00 2.69
CA PHE A 137 -8.45 3.31 2.37
C PHE A 137 -9.27 3.51 3.65
N THR A 138 -9.12 2.61 4.61
CA THR A 138 -9.79 2.69 5.92
C THR A 138 -9.40 3.97 6.68
N LEU A 139 -8.10 4.27 6.78
CA LEU A 139 -7.59 5.49 7.40
C LEU A 139 -8.09 6.75 6.69
N THR A 140 -8.24 6.71 5.36
CA THR A 140 -8.83 7.82 4.60
C THR A 140 -10.25 8.09 5.07
N LEU A 141 -11.09 7.06 5.15
CA LEU A 141 -12.49 7.19 5.59
C LEU A 141 -12.60 7.66 7.04
N LEU A 142 -11.66 7.24 7.90
CA LEU A 142 -11.68 7.53 9.33
C LEU A 142 -11.11 8.92 9.67
N LEU A 143 -10.02 9.33 9.01
CA LEU A 143 -9.34 10.60 9.28
C LEU A 143 -9.90 11.75 8.44
N VAL A 144 -10.36 11.50 7.21
CA VAL A 144 -10.83 12.52 6.26
C VAL A 144 -12.34 12.68 6.37
N ASN A 145 -12.78 13.16 7.53
CA ASN A 145 -14.20 13.27 7.88
C ASN A 145 -14.78 14.70 7.84
N ARG A 146 -13.95 15.69 7.50
CA ARG A 146 -14.32 17.12 7.43
C ARG A 146 -13.86 17.72 6.10
N ARG A 147 -14.58 18.75 5.63
CA ARG A 147 -14.27 19.47 4.38
C ARG A 147 -12.85 20.03 4.37
N ASP A 148 -12.35 20.51 5.51
CA ASP A 148 -10.99 21.05 5.62
C ASP A 148 -9.91 19.97 5.45
N ARG A 149 -10.11 18.79 6.05
CA ARG A 149 -9.18 17.65 5.89
C ARG A 149 -9.21 17.11 4.47
N LEU A 150 -10.39 17.06 3.84
CA LEU A 150 -10.53 16.70 2.43
C LEU A 150 -9.81 17.70 1.51
N ARG A 151 -9.94 19.01 1.78
CA ARG A 151 -9.22 20.05 1.05
C ARG A 151 -7.71 19.93 1.21
N LYS A 152 -7.21 19.69 2.43
CA LYS A 152 -5.78 19.46 2.70
C LYS A 152 -5.27 18.22 1.96
N LEU A 153 -6.01 17.12 2.01
CA LEU A 153 -5.70 15.89 1.26
C LEU A 153 -5.57 16.18 -0.25
N ALA A 154 -6.58 16.81 -0.83
CA ALA A 154 -6.58 17.14 -2.26
C ALA A 154 -5.41 18.06 -2.66
N LEU A 155 -5.12 19.08 -1.83
CA LEU A 155 -4.00 19.99 -2.05
C LEU A 155 -2.65 19.27 -1.96
N VAL A 156 -2.47 18.40 -0.97
CA VAL A 156 -1.25 17.60 -0.83
C VAL A 156 -1.05 16.68 -2.04
N LEU A 157 -2.11 15.99 -2.48
CA LEU A 157 -2.05 15.15 -3.68
C LEU A 157 -1.71 15.97 -4.94
N LEU A 158 -2.33 17.14 -5.12
CA LEU A 158 -2.04 18.03 -6.25
C LEU A 158 -0.59 18.52 -6.24
N ILE A 159 -0.09 18.99 -5.09
CA ILE A 159 1.29 19.48 -4.98
C ILE A 159 2.29 18.35 -5.19
N SER A 160 2.07 17.19 -4.57
CA SER A 160 2.92 16.01 -4.75
C SER A 160 2.98 15.58 -6.20
N GLY A 161 1.81 15.43 -6.85
CA GLY A 161 1.73 15.05 -8.26
C GLY A 161 2.36 16.08 -9.20
N LEU A 162 2.15 17.37 -8.93
CA LEU A 162 2.77 18.45 -9.71
C LEU A 162 4.29 18.44 -9.57
N PHE A 163 4.80 18.28 -8.35
CA PHE A 163 6.25 18.16 -8.10
C PHE A 163 6.86 16.97 -8.85
N GLN A 164 6.17 15.83 -8.83
CA GLN A 164 6.62 14.61 -9.51
C GLN A 164 6.58 14.74 -11.02
N ALA A 165 5.54 15.36 -11.57
CA ALA A 165 5.45 15.63 -13.00
C ALA A 165 6.55 16.59 -13.45
N ALA A 166 6.80 17.66 -12.70
CA ALA A 166 7.89 18.60 -12.98
C ALA A 166 9.27 17.93 -12.89
N TYR A 167 9.48 17.11 -11.87
CA TYR A 167 10.73 16.35 -11.70
C TYR A 167 10.93 15.34 -12.85
N GLY A 168 9.90 14.56 -13.20
CA GLY A 168 9.97 13.61 -14.32
C GLY A 168 10.21 14.28 -15.67
N ALA A 169 9.56 15.43 -15.90
CA ALA A 169 9.79 16.24 -17.09
C ALA A 169 11.23 16.76 -17.15
N LEU A 170 11.76 17.32 -16.04
CA LEU A 170 13.13 17.80 -15.95
C LEU A 170 14.15 16.67 -16.16
N MET A 171 13.92 15.49 -15.57
CA MET A 171 14.77 14.31 -15.76
C MET A 171 14.83 13.90 -17.24
N THR A 172 13.69 13.91 -17.92
CA THR A 172 13.61 13.52 -19.34
C THR A 172 14.26 14.54 -20.26
N LEU A 173 14.07 15.84 -19.98
CA LEU A 173 14.56 16.95 -20.82
C LEU A 173 16.04 17.28 -20.60
N SER A 174 16.56 17.05 -19.40
CA SER A 174 17.96 17.37 -19.08
C SER A 174 18.96 16.35 -19.63
N GLY A 175 18.50 15.19 -20.13
CA GLY A 175 19.37 14.07 -20.55
C GLY A 175 20.19 13.47 -19.40
N LEU A 176 20.01 13.98 -18.18
CA LEU A 176 20.58 13.45 -16.96
C LEU A 176 19.72 12.26 -16.54
N GLU A 177 20.03 11.06 -17.04
CA GLU A 177 19.42 9.80 -16.58
C GLU A 177 19.85 9.45 -15.13
N PHE A 178 19.84 10.42 -14.21
CA PHE A 178 19.99 10.15 -12.79
C PHE A 178 18.67 9.59 -12.25
N GLY A 179 18.51 8.26 -12.33
CA GLY A 179 17.59 7.56 -11.46
C GLY A 179 18.02 7.86 -10.02
N PHE A 180 17.08 8.35 -9.19
CA PHE A 180 17.32 8.99 -7.90
C PHE A 180 18.34 8.28 -6.99
N PHE A 181 18.64 6.98 -7.17
CA PHE A 181 19.70 6.25 -6.44
C PHE A 181 20.40 5.09 -7.20
N VAL A 182 20.26 4.95 -8.52
CA VAL A 182 20.93 3.85 -9.27
C VAL A 182 21.41 4.37 -10.62
N ALA A 183 22.73 4.36 -10.82
CA ALA A 183 23.30 4.40 -12.16
C ALA A 183 22.77 3.18 -12.90
N LYS A 184 22.13 3.40 -14.05
CA LYS A 184 21.70 2.34 -14.95
C LYS A 184 22.96 1.54 -15.28
N ASP A 185 23.07 0.31 -14.79
CA ASP A 185 24.09 -0.62 -15.26
C ASP A 185 23.76 -0.89 -16.74
N PHE A 186 24.45 -0.12 -17.57
CA PHE A 186 24.85 -0.39 -18.94
C PHE A 186 23.75 -0.93 -19.87
N ALA A 187 23.20 -0.01 -20.65
CA ALA A 187 23.24 -0.22 -22.09
C ALA A 187 24.72 -0.23 -22.55
N ILE A 188 25.37 -1.39 -22.45
CA ILE A 188 26.50 -1.74 -23.32
C ILE A 188 26.03 -2.99 -24.05
N GLY A 189 25.91 -2.83 -25.38
CA GLY A 189 25.36 -3.85 -26.24
C GLY A 189 26.19 -5.13 -26.28
N ASP A 190 25.52 -6.21 -26.64
CA ASP A 190 25.99 -6.99 -27.77
C ASP A 190 24.81 -7.55 -28.54
N VAL A 191 25.01 -7.69 -29.84
CA VAL A 191 24.09 -8.29 -30.80
C VAL A 191 24.28 -9.79 -30.73
N THR A 192 23.31 -10.54 -30.20
CA THR A 192 22.88 -11.88 -30.67
C THR A 192 21.54 -12.24 -30.07
#